data_AF-A0A093YN49-F1
#
_entry.id   AF-A0A093YN49-F1
#
_cell.length_a   1.000
_cell.length_b   1.000
_cell.length_c   1.000
_cell.angle_alpha   90.00
_cell.angle_beta   90.00
_cell.angle_gamma   90.00
#
_symmetry.space_group_name_H-M   'P 1'
#
loop_
_entity.id
_entity.type
_entity.pdbx_description
1 polymer ?
#
loop_
_entity_poly.entity_id
_entity_poly.type
_entity_poly.pdbx_seq_one_letter_code
_entity_poly.pdbx_strand_id
1 'polypeptide(L)'
;MPVCSVILLSLSVPVPQFLSALSTSSTTPLTVGRVVRWIILPNSTSTDKLLAQNIHWDLLLTLPDSEPLSSDLQRLVRHQWIVHAGVPSRLLQNFEAKNGDLLHPKAGDVPELTGSLTKPRTASSSQDLELSPELKEWVYTFGKQEGRGAVSMLNLLAFKGGMKAEYLKYGAEFAKSVGSRRGGTAKIVGTVVRKDGDGGEGWDEVALAHYPSIWHFADMLASEDYQFFNGLVPAYIISNKRI
;
A
#
# COMPACT_ATOMS: atom_id res chain seq x y z
N MET A 1 -7.52 -19.88 2.48
CA MET A 1 -6.78 -18.66 2.08
C MET A 1 -5.44 -18.72 2.77
N PRO A 2 -4.32 -18.77 2.02
CA PRO A 2 -2.99 -18.63 2.62
C PRO A 2 -2.89 -17.34 3.43
N VAL A 3 -2.15 -17.37 4.53
CA VAL A 3 -1.92 -16.21 5.38
C VAL A 3 -0.60 -15.58 4.96
N CYS A 4 -0.64 -14.32 4.54
CA CYS A 4 0.54 -13.53 4.24
C CYS A 4 0.80 -12.52 5.36
N SER A 5 2.07 -12.15 5.54
CA SER A 5 2.47 -11.08 6.45
C SER A 5 2.74 -9.81 5.67
N VAL A 6 2.19 -8.69 6.12
CA VAL A 6 2.53 -7.34 5.64
C VAL A 6 3.29 -6.64 6.76
N ILE A 7 4.51 -6.21 6.45
CA ILE A 7 5.50 -5.80 7.45
C ILE A 7 6.04 -4.41 7.11
N LEU A 8 5.95 -3.49 8.06
CA LEU A 8 6.70 -2.23 8.03
C LEU A 8 7.95 -2.37 8.89
N LEU A 9 9.08 -1.93 8.35
CA LEU A 9 10.38 -1.98 9.01
C LEU A 9 10.99 -0.59 9.10
N SER A 10 11.39 -0.22 10.30
CA SER A 10 12.39 0.81 10.57
C SER A 10 13.71 0.10 10.82
N LEU A 11 14.76 0.43 10.09
CA LEU A 11 16.02 -0.29 10.10
C LEU A 11 17.03 0.33 11.08
N SER A 12 17.89 -0.51 11.65
CA SER A 12 19.08 -0.06 12.40
C SER A 12 20.29 0.16 11.49
N VAL A 13 20.18 -0.24 10.22
CA VAL A 13 21.22 -0.19 9.19
C VAL A 13 20.72 0.49 7.91
N PRO A 14 21.62 0.95 7.02
CA PRO A 14 21.20 1.46 5.70
C PRO A 14 20.44 0.41 4.89
N VAL A 15 19.45 0.86 4.13
CA VAL A 15 18.59 -0.01 3.31
C VAL A 15 19.36 -1.00 2.42
N PRO A 16 20.44 -0.61 1.68
CA PRO A 16 21.19 -1.56 0.86
C PRO A 16 21.81 -2.72 1.66
N GLN A 17 22.22 -2.47 2.90
CA GLN A 17 22.77 -3.50 3.79
C GLN A 17 21.70 -4.51 4.20
N PHE A 18 20.49 -4.04 4.54
CA PHE A 18 19.37 -4.93 4.85
C PHE A 18 18.98 -5.77 3.63
N LEU A 19 18.92 -5.16 2.43
CA LEU A 19 18.58 -5.87 1.20
C LEU A 19 19.62 -6.92 0.81
N SER A 20 20.90 -6.62 1.03
CA SER A 20 21.98 -7.61 0.85
C SER A 20 21.79 -8.81 1.78
N ALA A 21 21.48 -8.58 3.06
CA ALA A 21 21.19 -9.65 4.01
C ALA A 21 19.91 -10.43 3.67
N LEU A 22 18.87 -9.74 3.19
CA LEU A 22 17.63 -10.37 2.74
C LEU A 22 17.88 -11.29 1.54
N SER A 23 18.70 -10.86 0.58
CA SER A 23 19.02 -11.63 -0.63
C SER A 23 19.81 -12.92 -0.37
N THR A 24 20.56 -12.98 0.74
CA THR A 24 21.33 -14.17 1.15
C THR A 24 20.58 -15.04 2.16
N SER A 25 19.42 -14.59 2.62
CA SER A 25 18.55 -15.35 3.53
C SER A 25 17.67 -16.35 2.76
N SER A 26 17.01 -17.24 3.49
CA SER A 26 15.98 -18.13 2.94
C SER A 26 14.62 -17.43 2.75
N THR A 27 14.47 -16.18 3.17
CA THR A 27 13.21 -15.43 3.08
C THR A 27 12.99 -14.95 1.65
N THR A 28 11.83 -15.30 1.07
CA THR A 28 11.44 -14.92 -0.29
C THR A 28 10.19 -14.03 -0.27
N PRO A 29 10.36 -12.70 -0.16
CA PRO A 29 9.21 -11.79 -0.13
C PRO A 29 8.43 -11.81 -1.45
N LEU A 30 7.10 -11.71 -1.34
CA LEU A 30 6.23 -11.40 -2.47
C LEU A 30 6.55 -10.00 -3.03
N THR A 31 6.72 -9.02 -2.13
CA THR A 31 7.07 -7.65 -2.49
C THR A 31 8.04 -7.06 -1.49
N VAL A 32 8.95 -6.23 -2.00
CA VAL A 32 9.76 -5.30 -1.20
C VAL A 32 9.62 -3.92 -1.83
N GLY A 33 9.41 -2.88 -1.03
CA GLY A 33 9.39 -1.52 -1.54
C GLY A 33 9.71 -0.48 -0.48
N ARG A 34 10.32 0.62 -0.92
CA ARG A 34 10.79 1.69 -0.04
C ARG A 34 9.63 2.56 0.38
N VAL A 35 9.45 2.75 1.68
CA VAL A 35 8.43 3.66 2.20
C VAL A 35 8.81 5.10 1.87
N VAL A 36 7.83 5.85 1.33
CA VAL A 36 8.02 7.24 0.90
C VAL A 36 7.36 8.19 1.90
N ARG A 37 6.06 8.01 2.15
CA ARG A 37 5.29 8.82 3.11
C ARG A 37 3.94 8.19 3.42
N TRP A 38 3.33 8.71 4.48
CA TRP A 38 1.89 8.60 4.70
C TRP A 38 1.12 9.56 3.77
N ILE A 39 0.05 9.07 3.13
CA ILE A 39 -0.96 9.92 2.48
C ILE A 39 -2.09 10.26 3.45
N ILE A 40 -2.50 9.29 4.26
CA ILE A 40 -3.42 9.46 5.39
C ILE A 40 -2.76 8.88 6.61
N LEU A 41 -2.77 9.67 7.69
CA LEU A 41 -2.22 9.28 8.97
C LEU A 41 -3.26 8.44 9.72
N PRO A 42 -2.88 7.29 10.30
CA PRO A 42 -3.71 6.62 11.30
C PRO A 42 -4.14 7.60 12.40
N ASN A 43 -5.42 7.59 12.77
CA ASN A 43 -5.97 8.51 13.77
C ASN A 43 -6.70 7.82 14.94
N SER A 44 -6.90 6.51 14.87
CA SER A 44 -7.70 5.75 15.84
C SER A 44 -7.15 4.33 16.08
N THR A 45 -6.81 3.61 15.02
CA THR A 45 -6.28 2.24 15.11
C THR A 45 -4.75 2.23 15.00
N SER A 46 -4.07 1.51 15.91
CA SER A 46 -2.62 1.30 15.90
C SER A 46 -1.77 2.59 15.87
N THR A 47 -2.31 3.73 16.31
CA THR A 47 -1.60 5.03 16.28
C THR A 47 -0.28 4.99 17.03
N ASP A 48 -0.25 4.36 18.22
CA ASP A 48 0.96 4.30 19.03
C ASP A 48 2.04 3.42 18.38
N LYS A 49 1.62 2.35 17.69
CA LYS A 49 2.54 1.43 17.03
C LYS A 49 3.05 1.97 15.68
N LEU A 50 2.23 2.76 14.99
CA LEU A 50 2.52 3.27 13.63
C LEU A 50 3.13 4.67 13.61
N LEU A 51 2.80 5.52 14.58
CA LEU A 51 3.12 6.95 14.59
C LEU A 51 3.88 7.41 15.84
N ALA A 52 3.75 6.75 16.99
CA ALA A 52 4.48 7.20 18.18
C ALA A 52 6.00 7.11 17.97
N GLN A 53 6.75 7.83 18.82
CA GLN A 53 8.21 7.87 18.79
C GLN A 53 8.81 8.44 17.48
N ASN A 54 7.99 9.06 16.63
CA ASN A 54 8.42 9.63 15.35
C ASN A 54 9.17 8.60 14.49
N ILE A 55 8.64 7.36 14.45
CA ILE A 55 9.26 6.25 13.73
C ILE A 55 9.38 6.59 12.24
N HIS A 56 10.59 6.47 11.71
CA HIS A 56 10.84 6.48 10.27
C HIS A 56 10.75 5.05 9.75
N TRP A 57 9.74 4.78 8.93
CA TRP A 57 9.58 3.51 8.22
C TRP A 57 10.42 3.56 6.94
N ASP A 58 11.30 2.57 6.75
CA ASP A 58 12.20 2.47 5.61
C ASP A 58 11.65 1.54 4.53
N LEU A 59 11.14 0.38 4.93
CA LEU A 59 10.72 -0.69 4.03
C LEU A 59 9.32 -1.22 4.35
N LEU A 60 8.61 -1.58 3.29
CA LEU A 60 7.39 -2.38 3.31
C LEU A 60 7.67 -3.73 2.66
N LEU A 61 7.52 -4.81 3.41
CA LEU A 61 7.68 -6.19 2.92
C LEU A 61 6.33 -6.91 2.97
N THR A 62 6.09 -7.75 1.97
CA THR A 62 5.01 -8.75 2.03
C THR A 62 5.64 -10.14 1.94
N LEU A 63 5.37 -11.01 2.91
CA LEU A 63 5.83 -12.40 2.92
C LEU A 63 4.66 -13.35 2.59
N PRO A 64 4.93 -14.47 1.90
CA PRO A 64 3.89 -15.42 1.49
C PRO A 64 3.33 -16.25 2.65
N ASP A 65 3.98 -16.21 3.80
CA ASP A 65 3.66 -16.95 5.01
C ASP A 65 3.57 -16.01 6.23
N SER A 66 3.43 -16.63 7.40
CA SER A 66 3.34 -15.97 8.68
C SER A 66 4.53 -16.25 9.60
N GLU A 67 5.65 -16.67 9.02
CA GLU A 67 6.87 -16.93 9.77
C GLU A 67 7.56 -15.61 10.11
N PRO A 68 8.14 -15.51 11.32
CA PRO A 68 8.92 -14.34 11.67
C PRO A 68 10.17 -14.23 10.77
N LEU A 69 10.67 -13.01 10.60
CA LEU A 69 11.98 -12.80 9.96
C LEU A 69 13.06 -13.61 10.68
N SER A 70 14.07 -14.10 9.97
CA SER A 70 15.19 -14.81 10.59
C SER A 70 15.89 -13.94 11.64
N SER A 71 16.52 -14.57 12.64
CA SER A 71 17.22 -13.82 13.70
C SER A 71 18.31 -12.87 13.15
N ASP A 72 18.92 -13.21 12.01
CA ASP A 72 19.88 -12.36 11.32
C ASP A 72 19.25 -11.07 10.79
N LEU A 73 18.07 -11.18 10.16
CA LEU A 73 17.32 -10.02 9.67
C LEU A 73 16.75 -9.19 10.82
N GLN A 74 16.25 -9.84 11.88
CA GLN A 74 15.70 -9.15 13.05
C GLN A 74 16.72 -8.24 13.73
N ARG A 75 18.00 -8.63 13.79
CA ARG A 75 19.08 -7.80 14.35
C ARG A 75 19.32 -6.49 13.58
N LEU A 76 18.89 -6.42 12.33
CA LEU A 76 19.00 -5.24 11.46
C LEU A 76 17.77 -4.31 11.53
N VAL A 77 16.78 -4.66 12.34
CA VAL A 77 15.50 -3.93 12.48
C VAL A 77 15.48 -3.19 13.81
N ARG A 78 15.14 -1.89 13.75
CA ARG A 78 14.95 -1.02 14.92
C ARG A 78 13.51 -1.08 15.44
N HIS A 79 12.54 -0.92 14.53
CA HIS A 79 11.12 -1.05 14.84
C HIS A 79 10.44 -1.87 13.76
N GLN A 80 9.42 -2.62 14.17
CA GLN A 80 8.65 -3.48 13.30
C GLN A 80 7.17 -3.33 13.61
N TRP A 81 6.36 -3.27 12.56
CA TRP A 81 4.92 -3.47 12.66
C TRP A 81 4.50 -4.54 11.65
N ILE A 82 3.70 -5.51 12.08
CA ILE A 82 3.26 -6.64 11.27
C ILE A 82 1.74 -6.75 11.34
N VAL A 83 1.09 -6.98 10.21
CA VAL A 83 -0.28 -7.48 10.13
C VAL A 83 -0.35 -8.75 9.30
N HIS A 84 -1.09 -9.74 9.77
CA HIS A 84 -1.34 -10.98 9.04
C HIS A 84 -2.69 -10.92 8.35
N ALA A 85 -2.76 -11.38 7.11
CA ALA A 85 -4.01 -11.39 6.37
C ALA A 85 -4.20 -12.67 5.56
N GLY A 86 -5.42 -13.19 5.57
CA GLY A 86 -5.85 -14.27 4.70
C GLY A 86 -6.06 -13.74 3.29
N VAL A 87 -5.17 -14.11 2.37
CA VAL A 87 -5.18 -13.65 0.97
C VAL A 87 -5.81 -14.72 0.07
N PRO A 88 -6.72 -14.37 -0.85
CA PRO A 88 -7.24 -15.31 -1.83
C PRO A 88 -6.12 -15.90 -2.70
N SER A 89 -6.05 -17.24 -2.80
CA SER A 89 -4.97 -17.93 -3.53
C SER A 89 -4.82 -17.49 -4.99
N ARG A 90 -5.91 -17.06 -5.63
CA ARG A 90 -5.90 -16.50 -7.00
C ARG A 90 -5.01 -15.26 -7.17
N LEU A 91 -4.83 -14.47 -6.10
CA LEU A 91 -3.94 -13.30 -6.10
C LEU A 91 -2.48 -13.74 -6.00
N LEU A 92 -2.19 -14.81 -5.25
CA LEU A 92 -0.83 -15.34 -5.08
C LEU A 92 -0.36 -16.24 -6.23
N GLN A 93 -1.30 -16.80 -6.99
CA GLN A 93 -0.97 -17.63 -8.16
C GLN A 93 -0.19 -16.81 -9.20
N ASN A 94 1.00 -17.28 -9.58
CA ASN A 94 1.92 -16.61 -10.51
C ASN A 94 2.24 -15.16 -10.09
N PHE A 95 2.32 -14.90 -8.78
CA PHE A 95 2.50 -13.55 -8.25
C PHE A 95 3.74 -12.86 -8.81
N GLU A 96 4.87 -13.56 -8.87
CA GLU A 96 6.14 -13.02 -9.35
C GLU A 96 6.01 -12.47 -10.78
N ALA A 97 5.48 -13.26 -11.71
CA ALA A 97 5.27 -12.86 -13.10
C ALA A 97 4.31 -11.66 -13.19
N LYS A 98 3.14 -11.74 -12.54
CA LYS A 98 2.15 -10.65 -12.53
C LYS A 98 2.71 -9.35 -11.96
N ASN A 99 3.44 -9.43 -10.86
CA ASN A 99 4.06 -8.27 -10.25
C ASN A 99 5.23 -7.74 -11.09
N GLY A 100 5.96 -8.61 -11.80
CA GLY A 100 6.95 -8.25 -12.81
C GLY A 100 6.35 -7.39 -13.92
N ASP A 101 5.24 -7.82 -14.51
CA ASP A 101 4.53 -7.09 -15.57
C ASP A 101 4.05 -5.71 -15.09
N LEU A 102 3.50 -5.63 -13.87
CA LEU A 102 3.08 -4.35 -13.28
C LEU A 102 4.25 -3.37 -13.04
N LEU A 103 5.42 -3.90 -12.71
CA LEU A 103 6.61 -3.09 -12.41
C LEU A 103 7.39 -2.72 -13.67
N HIS A 104 7.22 -3.47 -14.75
CA HIS A 104 7.90 -3.31 -16.03
C HIS A 104 6.89 -3.45 -17.20
N PRO A 105 5.88 -2.56 -17.27
CA PRO A 105 4.85 -2.64 -18.29
C PRO A 105 5.42 -2.41 -19.70
N LYS A 106 4.86 -3.07 -20.71
CA LYS A 106 5.21 -2.84 -22.11
C LYS A 106 4.59 -1.55 -22.62
N ALA A 107 5.08 -1.06 -23.76
CA ALA A 107 4.48 0.10 -24.42
C ALA A 107 3.01 -0.20 -24.74
N GLY A 108 2.10 0.66 -24.26
CA GLY A 108 0.65 0.50 -24.42
C GLY A 108 -0.06 -0.19 -23.25
N ASP A 109 0.65 -0.81 -22.30
CA ASP A 109 0.03 -1.45 -21.13
C ASP A 109 -0.41 -0.42 -20.07
N VAL A 110 0.24 0.75 -20.04
CA VAL A 110 -0.09 1.83 -19.11
C VAL A 110 -1.22 2.69 -19.69
N PRO A 111 -2.39 2.79 -19.03
CA PRO A 111 -3.48 3.62 -19.51
C PRO A 111 -3.10 5.11 -19.47
N GLU A 112 -3.67 5.90 -20.37
CA GLU A 112 -3.48 7.35 -20.34
C GLU A 112 -4.16 7.98 -19.11
N LEU A 113 -3.63 9.10 -18.63
CA LEU A 113 -4.31 9.89 -17.60
C LEU A 113 -5.63 10.41 -18.19
N THR A 114 -6.71 10.30 -17.42
CA THR A 114 -8.06 10.65 -17.92
C THR A 114 -8.29 12.15 -18.05
N GLY A 115 -7.36 12.97 -17.54
CA GLY A 115 -7.51 14.42 -17.47
C GLY A 115 -8.25 14.90 -16.23
N SER A 116 -8.53 14.03 -15.25
CA SER A 116 -9.20 14.41 -13.99
C SER A 116 -8.38 15.43 -13.20
N LEU A 117 -7.05 15.45 -13.40
CA LEU A 117 -6.14 16.46 -12.84
C LEU A 117 -6.27 17.88 -13.43
N THR A 118 -6.97 18.07 -14.55
CA THR A 118 -7.12 19.39 -15.20
C THR A 118 -8.16 20.29 -14.52
N LYS A 119 -9.22 19.68 -13.97
CA LYS A 119 -10.23 20.34 -13.14
C LYS A 119 -10.52 19.47 -11.91
N PRO A 120 -9.54 19.34 -10.99
CA PRO A 120 -9.70 18.45 -9.85
C PRO A 120 -10.75 19.02 -8.91
N ARG A 121 -11.64 18.16 -8.39
CA ARG A 121 -12.31 18.48 -7.13
C ARG A 121 -11.23 18.45 -6.04
N THR A 122 -11.14 19.53 -5.28
CA THR A 122 -10.13 19.70 -4.23
C THR A 122 -10.81 19.84 -2.89
N ALA A 123 -10.08 19.48 -1.85
CA ALA A 123 -10.51 19.57 -0.47
C ALA A 123 -9.48 20.29 0.38
N SER A 124 -9.87 20.71 1.58
CA SER A 124 -8.93 21.31 2.53
C SER A 124 -7.96 20.29 3.15
N SER A 125 -8.27 18.99 3.08
CA SER A 125 -7.50 17.91 3.70
C SER A 125 -7.48 16.66 2.82
N SER A 126 -6.46 15.82 2.99
CA SER A 126 -6.39 14.49 2.37
C SER A 126 -6.78 13.35 3.31
N GLN A 127 -7.17 13.65 4.55
CA GLN A 127 -7.56 12.65 5.56
C GLN A 127 -8.82 11.84 5.15
N ASP A 128 -9.65 12.40 4.29
CA ASP A 128 -10.79 11.72 3.68
C ASP A 128 -10.48 11.22 2.26
N LEU A 129 -9.19 11.13 1.91
CA LEU A 129 -8.71 10.66 0.61
C LEU A 129 -9.10 11.55 -0.57
N GLU A 130 -9.02 12.85 -0.32
CA GLU A 130 -9.29 13.90 -1.29
C GLU A 130 -7.99 14.59 -1.71
N LEU A 131 -7.97 15.14 -2.93
CA LEU A 131 -6.79 15.83 -3.43
C LEU A 131 -6.69 17.23 -2.81
N SER A 132 -5.97 17.32 -1.69
CA SER A 132 -5.64 18.60 -1.07
C SER A 132 -4.57 19.37 -1.86
N PRO A 133 -4.45 20.70 -1.69
CA PRO A 133 -3.37 21.47 -2.28
C PRO A 133 -1.98 20.95 -1.92
N GLU A 134 -1.77 20.55 -0.65
CA GLU A 134 -0.51 19.98 -0.18
C GLU A 134 -0.20 18.66 -0.88
N LEU A 135 -1.17 17.75 -0.95
CA LEU A 135 -1.00 16.47 -1.63
C LEU A 135 -0.72 16.67 -3.12
N LYS A 136 -1.42 17.60 -3.77
CA LYS A 136 -1.22 17.94 -5.18
C LYS A 136 0.20 18.44 -5.45
N GLU A 137 0.70 19.35 -4.64
CA GLU A 137 2.06 19.89 -4.79
C GLU A 137 3.12 18.80 -4.59
N TRP A 138 2.92 17.96 -3.58
CA TRP A 138 3.82 16.82 -3.35
C TRP A 138 3.77 15.82 -4.51
N VAL A 139 2.60 15.45 -5.03
CA VAL A 139 2.45 14.56 -6.19
C VAL A 139 3.22 15.12 -7.39
N TYR A 140 3.11 16.43 -7.64
CA TYR A 140 3.80 17.09 -8.74
C TYR A 140 5.32 17.02 -8.58
N THR A 141 5.83 17.35 -7.39
CA THR A 141 7.26 17.34 -7.09
C THR A 141 7.84 15.92 -7.12
N PHE A 142 7.21 15.00 -6.41
CA PHE A 142 7.62 13.59 -6.36
C PHE A 142 7.52 12.94 -7.75
N GLY A 143 6.46 13.21 -8.50
CA GLY A 143 6.25 12.71 -9.85
C GLY A 143 7.35 13.12 -10.81
N LYS A 144 7.88 14.35 -10.72
CA LYS A 144 9.00 14.80 -11.57
C LYS A 144 10.32 14.08 -11.27
N GLN A 145 10.48 13.58 -10.05
CA GLN A 145 11.70 12.95 -9.57
C GLN A 145 11.58 11.43 -9.62
N GLU A 146 11.05 10.84 -8.56
CA GLU A 146 11.06 9.39 -8.33
C GLU A 146 9.74 8.72 -8.68
N GLY A 147 8.63 9.46 -8.67
CA GLY A 147 7.27 8.97 -8.82
C GLY A 147 6.80 8.73 -10.26
N ARG A 148 7.71 8.77 -11.24
CA ARG A 148 7.41 8.47 -12.66
C ARG A 148 7.09 7.00 -12.90
N GLY A 149 7.69 6.12 -12.10
CA GLY A 149 7.51 4.67 -12.17
C GLY A 149 6.48 4.15 -11.18
N ALA A 150 6.31 2.84 -11.20
CA ALA A 150 5.32 2.12 -10.40
C ALA A 150 5.36 2.49 -8.91
N VAL A 151 4.20 2.82 -8.36
CA VAL A 151 4.00 3.02 -6.93
C VAL A 151 3.04 1.96 -6.38
N SER A 152 3.22 1.63 -5.11
CA SER A 152 2.29 0.77 -4.37
C SER A 152 1.73 1.53 -3.18
N MET A 153 0.44 1.35 -2.92
CA MET A 153 -0.32 1.98 -1.84
C MET A 153 -0.76 0.91 -0.86
N LEU A 154 -0.14 0.86 0.32
CA LEU A 154 -0.65 0.05 1.42
C LEU A 154 -1.91 0.74 1.96
N ASN A 155 -3.00 0.00 2.08
CA ASN A 155 -4.25 0.41 2.69
C ASN A 155 -4.45 -0.46 3.93
N LEU A 156 -4.64 0.17 5.08
CA LEU A 156 -5.13 -0.48 6.29
C LEU A 156 -6.57 -0.01 6.50
N LEU A 157 -7.52 -0.94 6.60
CA LEU A 157 -8.95 -0.64 6.64
C LEU A 157 -9.57 -1.15 7.94
N ALA A 158 -10.20 -0.26 8.68
CA ALA A 158 -11.07 -0.58 9.81
C ALA A 158 -12.50 -0.20 9.43
N PHE A 159 -13.41 -1.16 9.46
CA PHE A 159 -14.80 -0.96 9.06
C PHE A 159 -15.59 -0.35 10.21
N LYS A 160 -16.39 0.67 9.88
CA LYS A 160 -17.45 1.12 10.79
C LYS A 160 -18.44 -0.02 11.01
N GLY A 161 -18.99 -0.14 12.22
CA GLY A 161 -19.95 -1.18 12.57
C GLY A 161 -21.11 -1.26 11.58
N GLY A 162 -21.41 -2.46 11.08
CA GLY A 162 -22.48 -2.72 10.12
C GLY A 162 -22.16 -2.42 8.66
N MET A 163 -21.02 -1.80 8.34
CA MET A 163 -20.73 -1.32 6.97
C MET A 163 -19.96 -2.32 6.08
N LYS A 164 -19.60 -3.51 6.61
CA LYS A 164 -18.74 -4.47 5.92
C LYS A 164 -19.26 -4.87 4.53
N ALA A 165 -20.57 -5.02 4.37
CA ALA A 165 -21.17 -5.41 3.09
C ALA A 165 -20.99 -4.31 2.04
N GLU A 166 -21.13 -3.05 2.44
CA GLU A 166 -20.91 -1.85 1.63
C GLU A 166 -19.44 -1.74 1.22
N TYR A 167 -18.50 -2.00 2.14
CA TYR A 167 -17.07 -2.06 1.83
C TYR A 167 -16.74 -3.12 0.77
N LEU A 168 -17.27 -4.33 0.90
CA LEU A 168 -17.05 -5.41 -0.07
C LEU A 168 -17.63 -5.07 -1.44
N LYS A 169 -18.83 -4.46 -1.47
CA LYS A 169 -19.45 -3.98 -2.70
C LYS A 169 -18.58 -2.91 -3.38
N TYR A 170 -18.03 -1.98 -2.61
CA TYR A 170 -17.12 -0.96 -3.10
C TYR A 170 -15.84 -1.57 -3.69
N GLY A 171 -15.17 -2.47 -2.97
CA GLY A 171 -13.96 -3.13 -3.45
C GLY A 171 -14.19 -3.87 -4.78
N ALA A 172 -15.36 -4.49 -4.94
CA ALA A 172 -15.74 -5.15 -6.18
C ALA A 172 -15.94 -4.17 -7.35
N GLU A 173 -16.60 -3.03 -7.12
CA GLU A 173 -16.83 -2.01 -8.16
C GLU A 173 -15.55 -1.24 -8.53
N PHE A 174 -14.67 -0.99 -7.55
CA PHE A 174 -13.33 -0.46 -7.78
C PHE A 174 -12.53 -1.39 -8.70
N ALA A 175 -12.51 -2.69 -8.40
CA ALA A 175 -11.79 -3.68 -9.21
C ALA A 175 -12.36 -3.83 -10.63
N LYS A 176 -13.68 -3.71 -10.80
CA LYS A 176 -14.32 -3.82 -12.12
C LYS A 176 -14.10 -2.61 -13.02
N SER A 177 -14.07 -1.41 -12.45
CA SER A 177 -14.34 -0.21 -13.26
C SER A 177 -13.38 0.95 -13.02
N VAL A 178 -13.13 1.35 -11.77
CA VAL A 178 -12.37 2.58 -11.45
C VAL A 178 -10.86 2.32 -11.46
N GLY A 179 -10.42 1.20 -10.89
CA GLY A 179 -9.01 0.81 -10.82
C GLY A 179 -8.44 0.54 -12.22
N SER A 180 -9.06 -0.38 -12.97
CA SER A 180 -8.56 -0.82 -14.28
C SER A 180 -8.45 0.31 -15.29
N ARG A 181 -9.43 1.23 -15.36
CA ARG A 181 -9.42 2.41 -16.25
C ARG A 181 -8.28 3.39 -15.98
N ARG A 182 -7.69 3.36 -14.78
CA ARG A 182 -6.69 4.33 -14.30
C ARG A 182 -5.39 3.67 -13.85
N GLY A 183 -5.20 2.39 -14.18
CA GLY A 183 -4.00 1.60 -13.88
C GLY A 183 -3.94 1.03 -12.46
N GLY A 184 -4.97 1.27 -11.63
CA GLY A 184 -5.10 0.72 -10.29
C GLY A 184 -5.29 -0.80 -10.30
N THR A 185 -4.32 -1.54 -9.78
CA THR A 185 -4.40 -3.01 -9.65
C THR A 185 -4.13 -3.47 -8.22
N ALA A 186 -4.97 -4.32 -7.65
CA ALA A 186 -4.68 -4.86 -6.32
C ALA A 186 -3.65 -5.99 -6.40
N LYS A 187 -2.47 -5.81 -5.79
CA LYS A 187 -1.44 -6.85 -5.67
C LYS A 187 -1.81 -7.84 -4.57
N ILE A 188 -2.16 -7.31 -3.41
CA ILE A 188 -2.58 -8.06 -2.21
C ILE A 188 -3.89 -7.46 -1.73
N VAL A 189 -4.84 -8.31 -1.38
CA VAL A 189 -6.04 -7.95 -0.61
C VAL A 189 -6.33 -9.13 0.30
N GLY A 190 -6.52 -8.89 1.58
CA GLY A 190 -6.84 -9.95 2.52
C GLY A 190 -7.56 -9.45 3.76
N THR A 191 -8.37 -10.33 4.34
CA THR A 191 -8.98 -10.11 5.66
C THR A 191 -7.92 -10.34 6.73
N VAL A 192 -7.80 -9.39 7.66
CA VAL A 192 -6.84 -9.49 8.77
C VAL A 192 -7.18 -10.71 9.63
N VAL A 193 -6.17 -11.52 9.91
CA VAL A 193 -6.26 -12.69 10.79
C VAL A 193 -5.55 -12.34 12.07
N ARG A 194 -6.28 -12.35 13.19
CA ARG A 194 -5.71 -12.00 14.50
C ARG A 194 -4.71 -13.05 14.92
N LYS A 195 -3.49 -12.63 15.23
CA LYS A 195 -2.50 -13.41 15.97
C LYS A 195 -2.06 -12.64 17.22
N ASP A 196 -1.82 -13.38 18.29
CA ASP A 196 -1.33 -12.79 19.54
C ASP A 196 -0.01 -12.05 19.30
N GLY A 197 0.06 -10.80 19.76
CA GLY A 197 1.25 -9.95 19.64
C GLY A 197 1.43 -9.25 18.29
N ASP A 198 0.49 -9.35 17.34
CA ASP A 198 0.58 -8.62 16.06
C ASP A 198 0.04 -7.17 16.14
N GLY A 199 0.32 -6.41 15.08
CA GLY A 199 -0.16 -5.04 14.87
C GLY A 199 -1.52 -4.97 14.19
N GLY A 200 -2.17 -6.11 13.93
CA GLY A 200 -3.44 -6.22 13.21
C GLY A 200 -4.66 -5.87 14.06
N GLU A 201 -4.49 -5.67 15.36
CA GLU A 201 -5.58 -5.30 16.27
C GLU A 201 -6.29 -4.02 15.79
N GLY A 202 -7.61 -4.14 15.62
CA GLY A 202 -8.50 -3.08 15.15
C GLY A 202 -8.55 -2.87 13.64
N TRP A 203 -7.78 -3.63 12.85
CA TRP A 203 -7.88 -3.64 11.39
C TRP A 203 -8.72 -4.84 10.90
N ASP A 204 -9.55 -4.63 9.89
CA ASP A 204 -10.39 -5.66 9.27
C ASP A 204 -9.78 -6.18 7.97
N GLU A 205 -9.17 -5.29 7.17
CA GLU A 205 -8.57 -5.63 5.88
C GLU A 205 -7.26 -4.89 5.64
N VAL A 206 -6.40 -5.53 4.85
CA VAL A 206 -5.20 -4.93 4.26
C VAL A 206 -5.24 -5.08 2.75
N ALA A 207 -4.84 -4.03 2.04
CA ALA A 207 -4.65 -4.08 0.61
C ALA A 207 -3.36 -3.38 0.18
N LEU A 208 -2.64 -3.98 -0.77
CA LEU A 208 -1.52 -3.36 -1.46
C LEU A 208 -1.95 -3.10 -2.90
N ALA A 209 -2.35 -1.86 -3.19
CA ALA A 209 -2.73 -1.44 -4.53
C ALA A 209 -1.51 -0.97 -5.31
N HIS A 210 -1.51 -1.18 -6.62
CA HIS A 210 -0.50 -0.73 -7.57
C HIS A 210 -1.05 0.40 -8.42
N TYR A 211 -0.20 1.37 -8.75
CA TYR A 211 -0.43 2.33 -9.82
C TYR A 211 0.83 2.46 -10.68
N PRO A 212 0.70 2.71 -12.00
CA PRO A 212 1.86 2.84 -12.89
C PRO A 212 2.76 4.04 -12.55
N SER A 213 2.18 5.09 -11.96
CA SER A 213 2.92 6.25 -11.44
C SER A 213 2.11 6.97 -10.36
N ILE A 214 2.74 7.91 -9.67
CA ILE A 214 2.02 8.75 -8.70
C ILE A 214 0.92 9.61 -9.35
N TRP A 215 1.09 9.96 -10.63
CA TRP A 215 0.07 10.71 -11.37
C TRP A 215 -1.19 9.89 -11.62
N HIS A 216 -1.07 8.57 -11.85
CA HIS A 216 -2.22 7.69 -12.00
C HIS A 216 -3.02 7.59 -10.70
N PHE A 217 -2.32 7.52 -9.56
CA PHE A 217 -2.96 7.58 -8.26
C PHE A 217 -3.69 8.92 -8.06
N ALA A 218 -3.03 10.05 -8.34
CA ALA A 218 -3.65 11.36 -8.17
C ALA A 218 -4.82 11.60 -9.14
N ASP A 219 -4.75 11.11 -10.38
CA ASP A 219 -5.84 11.18 -11.36
C ASP A 219 -7.06 10.38 -10.89
N MET A 220 -6.83 9.26 -10.18
CA MET A 220 -7.87 8.49 -9.52
C MET A 220 -8.51 9.28 -8.36
N LEU A 221 -7.70 9.88 -7.48
CA LEU A 221 -8.20 10.72 -6.38
C LEU A 221 -9.03 11.91 -6.88
N ALA A 222 -8.64 12.51 -8.01
CA ALA A 222 -9.32 13.67 -8.58
C ALA A 222 -10.65 13.34 -9.28
N SER A 223 -11.01 12.07 -9.41
CA SER A 223 -12.16 11.64 -10.21
C SER A 223 -13.49 11.68 -9.44
N GLU A 224 -14.57 12.06 -10.13
CA GLU A 224 -15.91 12.14 -9.53
C GLU A 224 -16.43 10.78 -9.07
N ASP A 225 -16.16 9.72 -9.86
CA ASP A 225 -16.56 8.35 -9.57
C ASP A 225 -15.91 7.80 -8.28
N TYR A 226 -14.77 8.34 -7.88
CA TYR A 226 -14.07 7.94 -6.65
C TYR A 226 -14.58 8.67 -5.41
N GLN A 227 -14.80 9.97 -5.54
CA GLN A 227 -15.21 10.85 -4.42
C GLN A 227 -16.61 10.53 -3.85
N PHE A 228 -17.43 9.78 -4.59
CA PHE A 228 -18.75 9.33 -4.11
C PHE A 228 -18.68 8.35 -2.90
N PHE A 229 -17.50 7.82 -2.58
CA PHE A 229 -17.35 6.70 -1.64
C PHE A 229 -16.52 7.01 -0.38
N ASN A 230 -16.26 8.28 -0.04
CA ASN A 230 -15.42 8.73 1.10
C ASN A 230 -16.05 8.52 2.50
N GLY A 231 -16.34 7.27 2.87
CA GLY A 231 -16.76 6.87 4.23
C GLY A 231 -15.72 6.07 5.01
N LEU A 232 -14.56 5.80 4.40
CA LEU A 232 -13.57 4.83 4.89
C LEU A 232 -12.48 5.56 5.68
N VAL A 233 -11.88 4.92 6.69
CA VAL A 233 -10.68 5.42 7.38
C VAL A 233 -9.47 4.58 6.93
N PRO A 234 -8.92 4.82 5.74
CA PRO A 234 -7.72 4.15 5.28
C PRO A 234 -6.47 4.84 5.82
N ALA A 235 -5.50 4.07 6.31
CA ALA A 235 -4.13 4.56 6.41
C ALA A 235 -3.36 4.18 5.15
N TYR A 236 -2.67 5.15 4.55
CA TYR A 236 -1.97 4.98 3.27
C TYR A 236 -0.47 5.13 3.41
N ILE A 237 0.29 4.13 2.99
CA ILE A 237 1.74 4.25 2.80
C ILE A 237 2.07 4.10 1.33
N ILE A 238 2.79 5.07 0.78
CA ILE A 238 3.39 4.94 -0.55
C ILE A 238 4.67 4.15 -0.44
N SER A 239 4.80 3.13 -1.27
CA SER A 239 6.00 2.34 -1.44
C SER A 239 6.45 2.35 -2.90
N ASN A 240 7.71 2.70 -3.18
CA ASN A 240 8.27 2.77 -4.54
C ASN A 240 9.28 1.62 -4.77
N LYS A 241 9.22 0.99 -5.95
CA LYS A 241 10.17 -0.06 -6.35
C LYS A 241 11.42 0.56 -6.99
N ARG A 242 12.20 1.27 -6.17
CA ARG A 242 13.62 1.53 -6.45
C ARG A 242 14.42 1.19 -5.21
N ILE A 243 14.72 -0.09 -5.06
CA ILE A 243 15.69 -0.58 -4.08
C ILE A 243 16.34 -1.84 -4.62
#